data_AF-Q2FHS7-F1
#
_entry.id   AF-Q2FHS7-F1
#
_cell.length_a   1.000
_cell.length_b   1.000
_cell.length_c   1.000
_cell.angle_alpha   90.00
_cell.angle_beta   90.00
_cell.angle_gamma   90.00
#
_symmetry.space_group_name_H-M   'P 1'
#
loop_
_entity.id
_entity.type
_entity.pdbx_description
1 polymer ?
#
loop_
_entity_poly.entity_id
_entity_poly.type
_entity_poly.pdbx_seq_one_letter_code
_entity_poly.pdbx_strand_id
1 'polypeptide(L)'
;MKKNITKTIIASTVIAAGLLTQTNDAKAFFSYEWKGLEIAKNLADQAKKDDERIDKLMKESDKNLTPYKAETVNDLYLIVKKLSQGDVKKAVVRIKDGGPRDYYTFDLTRPLEENRKNIKVVKNGEIDSITWY
;
A
#
# COMPACT_ATOMS: atom_id res chain seq x y z
N MET A 1 -10.72 -7.18 15.97
CA MET A 1 -9.61 -7.99 16.56
C MET A 1 -8.56 -8.30 15.49
N LYS A 2 -7.63 -7.38 15.17
CA LYS A 2 -6.54 -7.60 14.18
C LYS A 2 -5.24 -6.81 14.46
N LYS A 3 -5.15 -6.05 15.57
CA LYS A 3 -4.00 -5.16 15.87
C LYS A 3 -2.88 -5.80 16.73
N ASN A 4 -3.04 -7.03 17.24
CA ASN A 4 -2.08 -7.62 18.18
C ASN A 4 -1.02 -8.53 17.55
N ILE A 5 -1.24 -9.06 16.34
CA ILE A 5 -0.32 -10.07 15.76
C ILE A 5 1.04 -9.45 15.42
N THR A 6 1.07 -8.22 14.90
CA THR A 6 2.32 -7.57 14.48
C THR A 6 3.24 -7.20 15.67
N LYS A 7 2.68 -6.86 16.83
CA LYS A 7 3.48 -6.54 18.03
C LYS A 7 4.11 -7.79 18.66
N THR A 8 3.42 -8.93 18.59
CA THR A 8 3.91 -10.19 19.18
C THR A 8 5.08 -10.78 18.39
N ILE A 9 5.09 -10.64 17.06
CA ILE A 9 6.18 -11.15 16.21
C ILE A 9 7.49 -10.40 16.51
N ILE A 10 7.44 -9.07 16.64
CA ILE A 10 8.66 -8.26 16.88
C ILE A 10 9.25 -8.54 18.26
N ALA A 11 8.42 -8.76 19.29
CA ALA A 11 8.91 -9.05 20.64
C ALA A 11 9.59 -10.42 20.76
N SER A 12 9.15 -11.41 19.97
CA SER A 12 9.72 -12.77 20.00
C SER A 12 11.06 -12.87 19.26
N THR A 13 11.29 -12.05 18.21
CA THR A 13 12.58 -11.99 17.51
C THR A 13 13.69 -11.34 18.36
N VAL A 14 13.35 -10.38 19.22
CA VAL A 14 14.34 -9.68 20.08
C VAL A 14 14.85 -10.58 21.22
N ILE A 15 14.07 -11.54 21.70
CA ILE A 15 14.45 -12.41 22.83
C ILE A 15 15.39 -13.55 22.38
N ALA A 16 15.25 -14.05 21.14
CA ALA A 16 16.14 -15.07 20.59
C ALA A 16 17.56 -14.54 20.30
N ALA A 17 17.68 -13.23 20.07
CA ALA A 17 18.95 -12.60 19.74
C ALA A 17 19.99 -12.57 20.89
N GLY A 18 19.51 -12.61 22.13
CA GLY A 18 20.38 -12.54 23.32
C GLY A 18 21.07 -13.85 23.70
N LEU A 19 20.64 -14.99 23.15
CA LEU A 19 21.09 -16.32 23.62
C LEU A 19 22.08 -17.02 22.66
N LEU A 20 22.27 -16.52 21.43
CA LEU A 20 22.98 -17.23 20.37
C LEU A 20 24.35 -16.64 19.98
N THR A 21 24.89 -15.65 20.70
CA THR A 21 26.09 -14.89 20.30
C THR A 21 27.45 -15.64 20.40
N GLN A 22 27.49 -16.98 20.36
CA GLN A 22 28.75 -17.74 20.46
C GLN A 22 29.09 -18.68 19.28
N THR A 23 28.32 -18.73 18.19
CA THR A 23 28.63 -19.61 17.04
C THR A 23 28.66 -18.86 15.71
N ASN A 24 29.51 -19.29 14.76
CA ASN A 24 29.56 -18.72 13.41
C ASN A 24 28.22 -18.85 12.67
N ASP A 25 27.44 -19.88 12.98
CA ASP A 25 26.08 -20.08 12.45
C ASP A 25 25.12 -18.98 12.91
N ALA A 26 25.27 -18.48 14.14
CA ALA A 26 24.47 -17.38 14.64
C ALA A 26 24.72 -16.08 13.85
N LYS A 27 25.97 -15.78 13.47
CA LYS A 27 26.26 -14.60 12.62
C LYS A 27 25.55 -14.66 11.27
N ALA A 28 25.49 -15.84 10.64
CA ALA A 28 24.77 -16.03 9.39
C ALA A 28 23.25 -15.84 9.59
N PHE A 29 22.69 -16.43 10.65
CA PHE A 29 21.26 -16.29 10.99
C PHE A 29 20.88 -14.84 11.31
N PHE A 30 21.68 -14.16 12.14
CA PHE A 30 21.53 -12.73 12.42
C PHE A 30 21.61 -11.91 11.14
N SER A 31 22.60 -12.15 10.26
CA SER A 31 22.72 -11.38 9.02
C SER A 31 21.48 -11.53 8.11
N TYR A 32 20.84 -12.70 8.10
CA TYR A 32 19.62 -12.94 7.35
C TYR A 32 18.41 -12.27 8.01
N GLU A 33 18.27 -12.36 9.34
CA GLU A 33 17.21 -11.66 10.08
C GLU A 33 17.33 -10.14 9.98
N TRP A 34 18.55 -9.59 10.07
CA TRP A 34 18.80 -8.15 9.89
C TRP A 34 18.47 -7.69 8.47
N LYS A 35 18.86 -8.45 7.44
CA LYS A 35 18.45 -8.16 6.04
C LYS A 35 16.94 -8.22 5.88
N GLY A 36 16.28 -9.22 6.47
CA GLY A 36 14.82 -9.34 6.46
C GLY A 36 14.12 -8.18 7.18
N LEU A 37 14.66 -7.76 8.33
CA LEU A 37 14.16 -6.62 9.10
C LEU A 37 14.38 -5.30 8.36
N GLU A 38 15.51 -5.13 7.69
CA GLU A 38 15.81 -3.96 6.86
C GLU A 38 14.86 -3.87 5.66
N ILE A 39 14.58 -4.98 4.98
CA ILE A 39 13.58 -5.05 3.90
C ILE A 39 12.18 -4.71 4.45
N ALA A 40 11.78 -5.29 5.59
CA ALA A 40 10.49 -5.01 6.20
C ALA A 40 10.35 -3.55 6.63
N LYS A 41 11.42 -2.95 7.16
CA LYS A 41 11.48 -1.53 7.52
C LYS A 41 11.37 -0.66 6.28
N ASN A 42 12.13 -0.94 5.23
CA ASN A 42 12.05 -0.20 3.97
C ASN A 42 10.65 -0.26 3.35
N LEU A 43 9.98 -1.42 3.39
CA LEU A 43 8.59 -1.58 2.94
C LEU A 43 7.61 -0.78 3.81
N ALA A 44 7.79 -0.77 5.13
CA ALA A 44 6.96 0.00 6.05
C ALA A 44 7.14 1.52 5.86
N ASP A 45 8.39 1.97 5.69
CA ASP A 45 8.72 3.37 5.45
C ASP A 45 8.17 3.84 4.10
N GLN A 46 8.23 2.99 3.05
CA GLN A 46 7.60 3.27 1.76
C GLN A 46 6.07 3.35 1.88
N ALA A 47 5.44 2.38 2.55
CA ALA A 47 4.00 2.38 2.76
C ALA A 47 3.52 3.63 3.53
N LYS A 48 4.31 4.10 4.49
CA LYS A 48 4.03 5.35 5.22
C LYS A 48 4.11 6.57 4.31
N LYS A 49 5.16 6.68 3.48
CA LYS A 49 5.30 7.77 2.51
C LYS A 49 4.16 7.79 1.49
N ASP A 50 3.76 6.62 1.01
CA ASP A 50 2.63 6.46 0.11
C ASP A 50 1.33 6.90 0.79
N ASP A 51 1.08 6.49 2.04
CA ASP A 51 -0.12 6.89 2.77
C ASP A 51 -0.19 8.41 3.01
N GLU A 52 0.94 9.02 3.37
CA GLU A 52 1.07 10.48 3.53
C GLU A 52 0.85 11.24 2.21
N ARG A 53 1.39 10.73 1.10
CA ARG A 53 1.19 11.28 -0.26
C ARG A 53 -0.30 11.24 -0.63
N ILE A 54 -0.98 10.14 -0.37
CA ILE A 54 -2.38 9.93 -0.72
C ILE A 54 -3.30 10.78 0.15
N ASP A 55 -3.02 10.90 1.44
CA ASP A 55 -3.69 11.90 2.30
C ASP A 55 -3.52 13.31 1.78
N LYS A 56 -2.32 13.62 1.28
CA LYS A 56 -1.97 14.78 0.43
C LYS A 56 -3.08 15.10 -0.57
N LEU A 57 -3.20 14.20 -1.54
CA LEU A 57 -4.05 14.32 -2.72
C LEU A 57 -5.54 14.33 -2.37
N MET A 58 -5.96 13.49 -1.44
CA MET A 58 -7.35 13.41 -1.02
C MET A 58 -7.79 14.69 -0.32
N LYS A 59 -7.01 15.21 0.63
CA LYS A 59 -7.33 16.48 1.33
C LYS A 59 -7.39 17.67 0.38
N GLU A 60 -6.54 17.72 -0.62
CA GLU A 60 -6.57 18.78 -1.65
C GLU A 60 -7.85 18.70 -2.48
N SER A 61 -8.25 17.49 -2.88
CA SER A 61 -9.49 17.25 -3.64
C SER A 61 -10.72 17.60 -2.81
N ASP A 62 -10.77 17.16 -1.54
CA ASP A 62 -11.85 17.47 -0.59
C ASP A 62 -11.97 18.97 -0.36
N LYS A 63 -10.84 19.66 -0.15
CA LYS A 63 -10.79 21.11 0.08
C LYS A 63 -11.33 21.89 -1.12
N ASN A 64 -11.01 21.45 -2.33
CA ASN A 64 -11.41 22.13 -3.56
C ASN A 64 -12.77 21.65 -4.10
N LEU A 65 -13.41 20.67 -3.44
CA LEU A 65 -14.63 20.00 -3.92
C LEU A 65 -14.47 19.47 -5.35
N THR A 66 -13.27 18.99 -5.67
CA THR A 66 -12.95 18.41 -6.97
C THR A 66 -12.89 16.88 -6.87
N PRO A 67 -13.11 16.16 -7.98
CA PRO A 67 -12.88 14.72 -8.01
C PRO A 67 -11.46 14.36 -7.57
N TYR A 68 -11.30 13.22 -6.90
CA TYR A 68 -9.97 12.72 -6.55
C TYR A 68 -9.15 12.51 -7.81
N LYS A 69 -7.89 12.95 -7.78
CA LYS A 69 -6.97 12.87 -8.92
C LYS A 69 -5.80 11.95 -8.60
N ALA A 70 -5.48 11.07 -9.53
CA ALA A 70 -4.38 10.13 -9.45
C ALA A 70 -3.48 10.23 -10.69
N GLU A 71 -2.16 10.26 -10.51
CA GLU A 71 -1.21 10.31 -11.63
C GLU A 71 -0.89 8.90 -12.14
N THR A 72 -0.83 7.93 -11.22
CA THR A 72 -0.46 6.55 -11.50
C THR A 72 -1.54 5.57 -11.05
N VAL A 73 -1.49 4.34 -11.59
CA VAL A 73 -2.35 3.24 -11.15
C VAL A 73 -2.08 2.89 -9.67
N ASN A 74 -0.87 3.11 -9.16
CA ASN A 74 -0.59 2.99 -7.72
C ASN A 74 -1.39 4.01 -6.91
N ASP A 75 -1.40 5.28 -7.33
CA ASP A 75 -2.16 6.32 -6.65
C ASP A 75 -3.66 5.99 -6.65
N LEU A 76 -4.22 5.53 -7.79
CA LEU A 76 -5.61 5.07 -7.86
C LEU A 76 -5.88 3.94 -6.87
N TYR A 77 -5.05 2.90 -6.88
CA TYR A 77 -5.21 1.74 -6.00
C TYR A 77 -5.20 2.15 -4.53
N LEU A 78 -4.27 3.02 -4.13
CA LEU A 78 -4.13 3.47 -2.74
C LEU A 78 -5.28 4.38 -2.31
N ILE A 79 -5.72 5.32 -3.16
CA ILE A 79 -6.91 6.15 -2.89
C ILE A 79 -8.13 5.25 -2.64
N VAL A 80 -8.37 4.30 -3.55
CA VAL A 80 -9.53 3.40 -3.47
C VAL A 80 -9.46 2.49 -2.26
N LYS A 81 -8.27 1.97 -1.94
CA LYS A 81 -8.03 1.16 -0.74
C LYS A 81 -8.27 1.95 0.55
N LYS A 82 -7.94 3.24 0.56
CA LYS A 82 -8.20 4.13 1.70
C LYS A 82 -9.68 4.44 1.84
N LEU A 83 -10.34 4.74 0.72
CA LEU A 83 -11.79 4.98 0.66
C LEU A 83 -12.61 3.74 1.05
N SER A 84 -12.13 2.53 0.75
CA SER A 84 -12.85 1.30 1.11
C SER A 84 -12.83 0.99 2.60
N GLN A 85 -11.95 1.63 3.39
CA GLN A 85 -11.73 1.39 4.82
C GLN A 85 -11.43 -0.08 5.18
N GLY A 86 -11.14 -0.92 4.18
CA GLY A 86 -10.95 -2.36 4.33
C GLY A 86 -12.22 -3.21 4.29
N ASP A 87 -13.39 -2.63 4.02
CA ASP A 87 -14.68 -3.34 4.03
C ASP A 87 -14.97 -4.05 2.70
N VAL A 88 -14.43 -3.51 1.60
CA VAL A 88 -14.71 -3.96 0.24
C VAL A 88 -13.52 -4.73 -0.31
N LYS A 89 -13.79 -5.84 -1.02
CA LYS A 89 -12.76 -6.68 -1.60
C LYS A 89 -12.36 -6.23 -3.00
N LYS A 90 -13.31 -5.72 -3.77
CA LYS A 90 -13.08 -5.33 -5.17
C LYS A 90 -13.65 -3.95 -5.45
N ALA A 91 -12.95 -3.22 -6.31
CA ALA A 91 -13.39 -1.91 -6.75
C ALA A 91 -13.16 -1.76 -8.25
N VAL A 92 -14.10 -1.10 -8.92
CA VAL A 92 -13.99 -0.69 -10.33
C VAL A 92 -14.02 0.83 -10.36
N VAL A 93 -12.94 1.43 -10.83
CA VAL A 93 -12.77 2.89 -10.89
C VAL A 93 -12.90 3.34 -12.33
N ARG A 94 -13.82 4.28 -12.61
CA ARG A 94 -13.92 4.95 -13.91
C ARG A 94 -13.21 6.29 -13.85
N ILE A 95 -12.47 6.61 -14.91
CA ILE A 95 -11.81 7.90 -15.07
C ILE A 95 -12.74 8.87 -15.81
N LYS A 96 -12.82 10.09 -15.29
CA LYS A 96 -13.58 11.19 -15.88
C LYS A 96 -12.98 11.58 -17.22
N ASP A 97 -13.85 11.78 -18.20
CA ASP A 97 -13.49 11.94 -19.62
C ASP A 97 -12.70 10.75 -20.22
N GLY A 98 -12.67 9.62 -19.48
CA GLY A 98 -12.24 8.34 -19.98
C GLY A 98 -13.27 7.78 -20.96
N GLY A 99 -12.79 7.05 -21.97
CA GLY A 99 -13.66 6.30 -22.86
C GLY A 99 -14.40 5.17 -22.12
N PRO A 100 -15.34 4.47 -22.78
CA PRO A 100 -16.13 3.39 -22.17
C PRO A 100 -15.31 2.19 -21.67
N ARG A 101 -14.02 2.12 -22.05
CA ARG A 101 -13.08 1.07 -21.65
C ARG A 101 -12.02 1.55 -20.64
N ASP A 102 -12.07 2.81 -20.24
CA ASP A 102 -11.09 3.43 -19.36
C ASP A 102 -11.50 3.28 -17.89
N TYR A 103 -11.55 2.03 -17.45
CA TYR A 103 -11.78 1.66 -16.07
C TYR A 103 -10.66 0.78 -15.53
N TYR A 104 -10.40 0.91 -14.24
CA TYR A 104 -9.41 0.13 -13.51
C TYR A 104 -10.10 -0.75 -12.48
N THR A 105 -9.88 -2.06 -12.58
CA THR A 105 -10.36 -3.02 -11.59
C THR A 105 -9.23 -3.35 -10.62
N PHE A 106 -9.57 -3.32 -9.33
CA PHE A 106 -8.67 -3.65 -8.23
C PHE A 106 -9.27 -4.73 -7.34
N ASP A 107 -8.43 -5.70 -6.98
CA ASP A 107 -8.67 -6.59 -5.83
C ASP A 107 -7.90 -6.01 -4.64
N LEU A 108 -8.64 -5.44 -3.68
CA LEU A 108 -8.09 -4.75 -2.51
C LEU A 108 -7.59 -5.73 -1.44
N THR A 109 -7.87 -7.03 -1.60
CA THR A 109 -7.36 -8.08 -0.70
C THR A 109 -5.89 -8.42 -0.97
N ARG A 110 -5.35 -8.00 -2.11
CA ARG A 110 -3.98 -8.25 -2.54
C ARG A 110 -3.25 -6.94 -2.80
N PRO A 111 -1.92 -6.89 -2.62
CA PRO A 111 -1.14 -5.75 -3.06
C PRO A 111 -1.22 -5.60 -4.58
N LEU A 112 -1.14 -4.37 -5.08
CA LEU A 112 -1.04 -4.11 -6.51
C LEU A 112 0.26 -4.70 -7.07
N GLU A 113 0.18 -5.34 -8.23
CA GLU A 113 1.34 -5.91 -8.92
C GLU A 113 2.37 -4.81 -9.28
N GLU A 114 3.67 -5.10 -9.08
CA GLU A 114 4.74 -4.10 -9.20
C GLU A 114 4.82 -3.46 -10.60
N ASN A 115 4.63 -4.26 -11.65
CA ASN A 115 4.57 -3.81 -13.04
C ASN A 115 3.43 -2.82 -13.32
N ARG A 116 2.37 -2.82 -12.50
CA ARG A 116 1.23 -1.92 -12.64
C ARG A 116 1.44 -0.59 -11.93
N LYS A 117 2.28 -0.53 -10.89
CA LYS A 117 2.41 0.66 -10.03
C LYS A 117 2.81 1.93 -10.81
N ASN A 118 3.70 1.78 -11.78
CA ASN A 118 4.26 2.90 -12.54
C ASN A 118 3.47 3.26 -13.81
N ILE A 119 2.36 2.57 -14.08
CA ILE A 119 1.51 2.87 -15.24
C ILE A 119 0.80 4.21 -14.97
N LYS A 120 0.92 5.15 -15.91
CA LYS A 120 0.17 6.42 -15.85
C LYS A 120 -1.31 6.18 -16.06
N VAL A 121 -2.15 6.89 -15.31
CA VAL A 121 -3.59 6.89 -15.53
C VAL A 121 -3.89 7.61 -16.84
N VAL A 122 -4.96 7.19 -17.54
CA VAL A 122 -5.42 7.91 -18.72
C VAL A 122 -5.93 9.31 -18.38
N LYS A 123 -5.88 10.22 -19.37
CA LYS A 123 -6.42 11.59 -19.27
C LYS A 123 -5.84 12.36 -18.07
N ASN A 124 -6.69 13.11 -17.36
CA ASN A 124 -6.30 13.85 -16.17
C ASN A 124 -6.22 12.98 -14.92
N GLY A 125 -6.63 11.71 -14.99
CA GLY A 125 -6.66 10.80 -13.85
C GLY A 125 -7.67 11.18 -12.76
N GLU A 126 -8.65 12.01 -13.08
CA GLU A 126 -9.78 12.34 -12.20
C GLU A 126 -10.72 11.14 -12.11
N ILE A 127 -11.08 10.74 -10.90
CA ILE A 127 -12.04 9.66 -10.67
C ILE A 127 -13.45 10.19 -10.94
N ASP A 128 -14.15 9.59 -11.89
CA ASP A 128 -15.57 9.88 -12.17
C ASP A 128 -16.47 9.16 -11.17
N SER A 129 -16.28 7.86 -11.04
CA SER A 129 -17.11 6.99 -10.20
C SER A 129 -16.35 5.76 -9.75
N ILE A 130 -16.73 5.23 -8.59
CA ILE A 130 -16.23 3.97 -8.04
C ILE A 130 -17.40 3.03 -7.80
N THR A 131 -17.32 1.82 -8.34
CA THR A 131 -18.26 0.73 -8.06
C THR A 131 -17.60 -0.29 -7.13
N TRP A 132 -18.27 -0.62 -6.04
CA TRP A 132 -17.77 -1.46 -4.95
C TRP A 132 -18.37 -2.88 -5.02
N TYR A 133 -17.57 -3.92 -4.80
CA TYR A 133 -17.96 -5.34 -4.84
C TYR A 133 -17.34 -6.19 -3.72
#